data_AF-A0A1B6FD99-F1
#
_entry.id   AF-A0A1B6FD99-F1
#
_cell.length_a   1.000
_cell.length_b   1.000
_cell.length_c   1.000
_cell.angle_alpha   90.00
_cell.angle_beta   90.00
_cell.angle_gamma   90.00
#
_symmetry.space_group_name_H-M   'P 1'
#
loop_
_entity.id
_entity.type
_entity.pdbx_description
1 polymer ?
#
loop_
_entity_poly.entity_id
_entity_poly.type
_entity_poly.pdbx_seq_one_letter_code
_entity_poly.pdbx_strand_id
1 'polypeptide(L)'
;DIEICNQSEPRSTKPNFGSKCKVFELDPCQNVAKVCLVYMEKPEGDTRKEEPKIWLLDRSYEWHFLADTFTQYFRMMLVHQGLPQWQFRFTPMGLTPWAEQMMFMICPHLLAEQEVKSPRFDPSLNQIDPSIFKTRNKSSKQKKGDK
;
A
#
# COMPACT_ATOMS: atom_id res chain seq x y z
N ASP A 1 -2.38 16.39 -2.23
CA ASP A 1 -2.44 16.20 -0.77
C ASP A 1 -1.55 15.07 -0.26
N ILE A 2 -0.24 15.16 -0.54
CA ILE A 2 0.80 14.37 0.17
C ILE A 2 1.26 15.19 1.38
N GLU A 3 0.31 15.66 2.19
CA GLU A 3 0.57 16.37 3.45
C GLU A 3 -0.02 15.61 4.65
N ILE A 4 -0.33 14.33 4.51
CA ILE A 4 -0.80 13.50 5.63
C ILE A 4 0.35 12.71 6.29
N CYS A 5 1.55 12.66 5.70
CA CYS A 5 2.69 11.95 6.30
C CYS A 5 3.70 12.86 7.05
N ASN A 6 3.45 14.17 7.15
CA ASN A 6 4.33 15.11 7.85
C ASN A 6 3.77 15.61 9.19
N GLN A 7 2.73 14.97 9.73
CA GLN A 7 2.37 15.19 11.11
C GLN A 7 3.37 14.43 11.98
N SER A 8 4.23 15.19 12.64
CA SER A 8 5.12 14.74 13.69
C SER A 8 4.32 13.96 14.75
N GLU A 9 4.28 12.65 14.59
CA GLU A 9 3.80 11.72 15.61
C GLU A 9 4.66 11.88 16.87
N PRO A 10 4.06 11.87 18.07
CA PRO A 10 4.75 12.13 19.32
C PRO A 10 5.84 11.07 19.51
N ARG A 11 7.10 11.51 19.76
CA ARG A 11 8.29 10.70 20.08
C ARG A 11 7.98 9.20 20.15
N SER A 12 8.03 8.54 18.99
CA SER A 12 7.61 7.15 18.81
C SER A 12 8.31 6.29 19.86
N THR A 13 7.55 5.79 20.83
CA THR A 13 7.99 4.65 21.63
C THR A 13 8.27 3.55 20.63
N LYS A 14 9.55 3.20 20.46
CA LYS A 14 9.97 2.13 19.56
C LYS A 14 9.02 0.95 19.73
N PRO A 15 8.51 0.36 18.64
CA PRO A 15 7.58 -0.75 18.75
C PRO A 15 8.25 -1.87 19.54
N ASN A 16 7.67 -2.21 20.69
CA ASN A 16 8.19 -3.28 21.54
C ASN A 16 7.56 -4.60 21.10
N PHE A 17 8.30 -5.38 20.31
CA PHE A 17 7.89 -6.72 19.91
C PHE A 17 8.33 -7.73 20.98
N GLY A 18 7.56 -7.77 22.08
CA GLY A 18 7.77 -8.72 23.16
C GLY A 18 7.35 -10.15 22.81
N SER A 19 7.52 -11.08 23.75
CA SER A 19 7.32 -12.53 23.57
C SER A 19 5.92 -12.96 23.12
N LYS A 20 4.93 -12.06 23.19
CA LYS A 20 3.54 -12.32 22.81
C LYS A 20 3.22 -11.90 21.37
N CYS A 21 4.11 -11.14 20.73
CA CYS A 21 3.97 -10.79 19.31
C CYS A 21 4.31 -12.01 18.44
N LYS A 22 3.56 -12.18 17.34
CA LYS A 22 3.87 -13.21 16.34
C LYS A 22 4.44 -12.54 15.11
N VAL A 23 5.67 -12.93 14.76
CA VAL A 23 6.43 -12.33 13.66
C VAL A 23 6.66 -13.40 12.61
N PHE A 24 6.27 -13.09 11.37
CA PHE A 24 6.47 -13.97 10.21
C PHE A 24 7.31 -13.23 9.17
N GLU A 25 8.44 -13.80 8.78
CA GLU A 25 9.28 -13.25 7.72
C GLU A 25 8.58 -13.41 6.36
N LEU A 26 8.52 -12.34 5.58
CA LEU A 26 7.95 -12.31 4.23
C LEU A 26 9.04 -12.24 3.16
N ASP A 27 10.10 -11.48 3.40
CA ASP A 27 11.21 -11.27 2.47
C ASP A 27 12.51 -11.09 3.27
N PRO A 28 13.55 -11.89 3.01
CA PRO A 28 14.85 -11.73 3.65
C PRO A 28 15.67 -10.55 3.09
N CYS A 29 15.15 -9.77 2.13
CA CYS A 29 15.81 -8.59 1.54
C CYS A 29 17.32 -8.80 1.29
N GLN A 30 17.70 -9.93 0.69
CA GLN A 30 19.10 -10.31 0.44
C GLN A 30 20.01 -10.28 1.68
N ASN A 31 19.45 -10.60 2.85
CA ASN A 31 20.09 -10.64 4.17
C ASN A 31 20.59 -9.28 4.71
N VAL A 32 20.19 -8.15 4.12
CA VAL A 32 20.51 -6.81 4.66
C VAL A 32 19.40 -6.22 5.54
N ALA A 33 18.22 -6.82 5.53
CA ALA A 33 17.09 -6.56 6.41
C ALA A 33 16.11 -7.73 6.35
N LYS A 34 15.01 -7.67 7.08
CA LYS A 34 13.90 -8.63 6.97
C LYS A 34 12.59 -7.87 6.94
N VAL A 35 11.75 -8.13 5.94
CA VAL A 35 10.36 -7.68 5.98
C VAL A 35 9.54 -8.71 6.72
N CYS A 36 8.76 -8.26 7.70
CA CYS A 36 7.97 -9.11 8.55
C CYS A 36 6.51 -8.68 8.60
N LEU A 37 5.62 -9.67 8.59
CA LEU A 37 4.23 -9.56 8.99
C LEU A 37 4.17 -9.74 10.50
N VAL A 38 3.68 -8.72 11.22
CA VAL A 38 3.69 -8.70 12.67
C VAL A 38 2.28 -8.57 13.24
N TYR A 39 1.89 -9.57 14.02
CA TYR A 39 0.72 -9.51 14.89
C TYR A 39 1.15 -8.95 16.25
N MET A 40 0.65 -7.77 16.58
CA MET A 40 0.94 -7.11 17.86
C MET A 40 0.13 -7.75 18.99
N GLU A 41 0.69 -7.69 20.21
CA GLU A 41 -0.04 -8.11 21.40
C GLU A 41 -1.33 -7.31 21.56
N LYS A 42 -2.43 -8.03 21.83
CA LYS A 42 -3.68 -7.38 22.20
C LYS A 42 -3.66 -6.91 23.66
N PRO A 43 -4.29 -5.76 23.95
CA PRO A 43 -4.70 -5.44 25.30
C PRO A 43 -5.61 -6.56 25.86
N GLU A 44 -5.46 -6.86 27.15
CA GLU A 44 -6.31 -7.83 27.83
C GLU A 44 -7.79 -7.45 27.67
N GLY A 45 -8.62 -8.41 27.23
CA GLY A 45 -10.05 -8.22 27.02
C GLY A 45 -10.46 -7.75 25.61
N ASP A 46 -9.52 -7.48 24.69
CA ASP A 46 -9.88 -7.16 23.31
C ASP A 46 -10.22 -8.42 22.48
N THR A 47 -11.47 -8.50 22.05
CA THR A 47 -12.01 -9.62 21.24
C THR A 47 -11.91 -9.36 19.74
N ARG A 48 -11.50 -8.15 19.31
CA ARG A 48 -11.37 -7.81 17.89
C ARG A 48 -10.35 -8.70 17.19
N LYS A 49 -10.53 -8.92 15.89
CA LYS A 49 -9.56 -9.65 15.07
C LYS A 49 -8.24 -8.86 15.03
N GLU A 50 -7.11 -9.53 15.27
CA GLU A 50 -5.79 -8.90 15.10
C GLU A 50 -5.56 -8.62 13.62
N GLU A 51 -5.26 -7.37 13.31
CA GLU A 51 -4.83 -6.97 11.97
C GLU A 51 -3.31 -6.88 11.97
N PRO A 52 -2.62 -7.75 11.22
CA PRO A 52 -1.17 -7.73 11.19
C PRO A 52 -0.66 -6.56 10.37
N LYS A 53 0.38 -5.92 10.88
CA LYS A 53 1.08 -4.81 10.21
C LYS A 53 2.36 -5.30 9.55
N ILE A 54 2.88 -4.53 8.61
CA ILE A 54 4.12 -4.85 7.90
C ILE A 54 5.24 -3.94 8.39
N TRP A 55 6.33 -4.55 8.81
CA TRP A 55 7.51 -3.87 9.32
C TRP A 55 8.78 -4.39 8.65
N LEU A 56 9.82 -3.56 8.60
CA LEU A 56 11.16 -3.93 8.21
C LEU A 56 12.07 -3.91 9.44
N LEU A 57 12.77 -5.01 9.68
CA LEU A 57 13.81 -5.13 10.69
C LEU A 57 15.18 -5.01 10.03
N ASP A 58 15.95 -3.98 10.40
CA ASP A 58 17.28 -3.77 9.84
C ASP A 58 18.39 -4.49 10.63
N ARG A 59 19.65 -4.33 10.19
CA ARG A 59 20.83 -4.93 10.86
C ARG A 59 21.21 -4.25 12.17
N SER A 60 20.69 -3.07 12.44
CA SER A 60 20.81 -2.37 13.72
C SER A 60 19.75 -2.84 14.72
N TYR A 61 18.92 -3.82 14.34
CA TYR A 61 17.78 -4.32 15.09
C TYR A 61 16.69 -3.26 15.33
N GLU A 62 16.65 -2.23 14.48
CA GLU A 62 15.59 -1.23 14.49
C GLU A 62 14.45 -1.65 13.57
N TRP A 63 13.25 -1.34 14.02
CA TRP A 63 12.01 -1.66 13.31
C TRP A 63 11.46 -0.43 12.62
N HIS A 64 11.20 -0.56 11.34
CA HIS A 64 10.66 0.49 10.47
C HIS A 64 9.28 0.08 9.99
N PHE A 65 8.30 0.95 10.22
CA PHE A 65 6.94 0.69 9.75
C PHE A 65 6.87 0.83 8.23
N LEU A 66 6.22 -0.12 7.55
CA LEU A 66 6.03 -0.07 6.10
C LEU A 66 4.56 0.11 5.70
N ALA A 67 3.64 -0.65 6.30
CA ALA A 67 2.23 -0.61 5.92
C ALA A 67 1.30 -1.16 7.01
N ASP A 68 0.06 -0.67 7.04
CA ASP A 68 -0.96 -1.13 7.99
C ASP A 68 -1.52 -2.51 7.64
N THR A 69 -1.49 -2.89 6.35
CA THR A 69 -2.02 -4.17 5.89
C THR A 69 -1.11 -4.82 4.85
N PHE A 70 -1.20 -6.14 4.73
CA PHE A 70 -0.52 -6.88 3.66
C PHE A 70 -0.92 -6.38 2.26
N THR A 71 -2.20 -6.05 2.05
CA THR A 71 -2.68 -5.54 0.76
C THR A 71 -2.05 -4.21 0.40
N GLN A 72 -1.89 -3.30 1.36
CA GLN A 72 -1.20 -2.02 1.13
C GLN A 72 0.27 -2.25 0.79
N TYR A 73 0.96 -3.10 1.54
CA TYR A 73 2.34 -3.46 1.26
C TYR A 73 2.51 -4.11 -0.13
N PHE A 74 1.60 -5.02 -0.50
CA PHE A 74 1.63 -5.64 -1.83
C PHE A 74 1.42 -4.61 -2.95
N ARG A 75 0.55 -3.62 -2.77
CA ARG A 75 0.41 -2.50 -3.72
C ARG A 75 1.68 -1.66 -3.81
N MET A 76 2.34 -1.37 -2.69
CA MET A 76 3.64 -0.70 -2.69
C MET A 76 4.68 -1.51 -3.46
N MET A 77 4.72 -2.83 -3.27
CA MET A 77 5.61 -3.72 -4.02
C MET A 77 5.35 -3.63 -5.54
N LEU A 78 4.08 -3.60 -5.97
CA LEU A 78 3.73 -3.43 -7.39
C LEU A 78 4.18 -2.06 -7.95
N VAL A 79 4.01 -0.97 -7.18
CA VAL A 79 4.51 0.36 -7.58
C VAL A 79 6.02 0.34 -7.80
N HIS A 80 6.76 -0.38 -6.95
CA HIS A 80 8.20 -0.52 -7.04
C HIS A 80 8.65 -1.68 -7.95
N GLN A 81 7.73 -2.24 -8.76
CA GLN A 81 7.97 -3.35 -9.68
C GLN A 81 8.62 -4.60 -9.04
N GLY A 82 8.45 -4.78 -7.72
CA GLY A 82 9.09 -5.85 -6.96
C GLY A 82 10.62 -5.81 -6.98
N LEU A 83 11.24 -4.66 -7.25
CA LEU A 83 12.70 -4.53 -7.32
C LEU A 83 13.33 -4.85 -5.95
N PRO A 84 14.45 -5.59 -5.88
CA PRO A 84 15.05 -5.96 -4.60
C PRO A 84 15.33 -4.75 -3.70
N GLN A 85 15.06 -4.89 -2.39
CA GLN A 85 15.37 -3.89 -1.37
C GLN A 85 14.66 -2.53 -1.54
N TRP A 86 13.60 -2.44 -2.34
CA TRP A 86 12.81 -1.21 -2.53
C TRP A 86 12.26 -0.63 -1.21
N GLN A 87 12.04 -1.49 -0.21
CA GLN A 87 11.47 -1.12 1.09
C GLN A 87 12.34 -0.11 1.85
N PHE A 88 13.66 -0.12 1.61
CA PHE A 88 14.61 0.81 2.22
C PHE A 88 14.33 2.28 1.86
N ARG A 89 13.60 2.54 0.77
CA ARG A 89 13.12 3.89 0.40
C ARG A 89 12.29 4.56 1.51
N PHE A 90 11.63 3.76 2.35
CA PHE A 90 10.76 4.20 3.44
C PHE A 90 11.46 4.19 4.82
N THR A 91 12.77 3.97 4.85
CA THR A 91 13.57 3.95 6.08
C THR A 91 14.49 5.17 6.14
N PRO A 92 14.93 5.61 7.34
CA PRO A 92 15.90 6.70 7.47
C PRO A 92 17.25 6.43 6.78
N MET A 93 17.58 5.16 6.52
CA MET A 93 18.80 4.78 5.81
C MET A 93 18.76 5.14 4.32
N GLY A 94 17.56 5.28 3.74
CA GLY A 94 17.38 5.40 2.30
C GLY A 94 17.74 4.11 1.56
N LEU A 95 17.65 4.15 0.23
CA LEU A 95 18.00 3.02 -0.64
C LEU A 95 19.47 2.63 -0.48
N THR A 96 19.74 1.33 -0.59
CA THR A 96 21.13 0.86 -0.70
C THR A 96 21.69 1.23 -2.09
N PRO A 97 23.02 1.37 -2.25
CA PRO A 97 23.62 1.68 -3.55
C PRO A 97 23.24 0.66 -4.64
N TRP A 98 23.13 -0.62 -4.27
CA TRP A 98 22.66 -1.68 -5.16
C TRP A 98 21.21 -1.48 -5.60
N ALA A 99 20.32 -1.19 -4.65
CA ALA A 99 18.90 -0.95 -4.94
C ALA A 99 18.72 0.29 -5.80
N GLU A 100 19.42 1.38 -5.49
CA GLU A 100 19.39 2.63 -6.24
C GLU A 100 19.85 2.42 -7.70
N GLN A 101 20.95 1.70 -7.90
CA GLN A 101 21.43 1.36 -9.24
C GLN A 101 20.41 0.53 -10.03
N MET A 102 19.79 -0.46 -9.39
CA MET A 102 18.74 -1.28 -10.03
C MET A 102 17.51 -0.44 -10.41
N MET A 103 17.06 0.45 -9.51
CA MET A 103 15.95 1.36 -9.79
C MET A 103 16.30 2.33 -10.92
N PHE A 104 17.52 2.86 -10.97
CA PHE A 104 17.97 3.73 -12.06
C PHE A 104 17.94 3.03 -13.42
N MET A 105 18.36 1.76 -13.48
CA MET A 105 18.40 1.00 -14.74
C MET A 105 17.01 0.56 -15.22
N ILE A 106 16.12 0.15 -14.30
CA ILE A 106 14.86 -0.52 -14.67
C ILE A 106 13.67 0.44 -14.58
N CYS A 107 13.65 1.31 -13.59
CA CYS A 107 12.51 2.19 -13.27
C CYS A 107 12.98 3.59 -12.83
N PRO A 108 13.73 4.34 -13.67
CA PRO A 108 14.31 5.63 -13.28
C PRO A 108 13.26 6.67 -12.87
N HIS A 109 12.03 6.53 -13.37
CA HIS A 109 10.90 7.38 -12.99
C HIS A 109 10.53 7.30 -11.50
N LEU A 110 10.89 6.21 -10.80
CA LEU A 110 10.68 6.06 -9.35
C LEU A 110 11.71 6.83 -8.50
N LEU A 111 12.85 7.22 -9.10
CA LEU A 111 13.89 8.02 -8.43
C LEU A 111 13.65 9.51 -8.58
N ALA A 112 12.95 9.91 -9.64
CA ALA A 112 12.54 11.30 -9.80
C ALA A 112 11.61 11.67 -8.65
N GLU A 113 11.94 12.73 -7.92
CA GLU A 113 10.96 13.43 -7.09
C GLU A 113 9.88 13.96 -8.04
N GLN A 114 8.85 13.15 -8.28
CA GLN A 114 7.67 13.67 -8.96
C GLN A 114 7.09 14.72 -8.04
N GLU A 115 7.22 15.99 -8.42
CA GLU A 115 6.19 16.96 -8.07
C GLU A 115 4.86 16.28 -8.36
N VAL A 116 4.08 16.06 -7.31
CA VAL A 116 2.74 15.50 -7.40
C VAL A 116 1.93 16.57 -8.12
N LYS A 117 2.04 16.60 -9.43
CA LYS A 117 1.02 17.21 -10.28
C LYS A 117 -0.18 16.34 -10.00
N SER A 118 -1.01 16.76 -9.06
CA SER A 118 -2.33 16.19 -8.88
C SER A 118 -2.88 16.02 -10.29
N PRO A 119 -3.34 14.82 -10.68
CA PRO A 119 -4.06 14.72 -11.92
C PRO A 119 -5.15 15.76 -11.79
N ARG A 120 -5.15 16.79 -12.64
CA ARG A 120 -6.24 17.75 -12.68
C ARG A 120 -7.46 16.87 -12.91
N PHE A 121 -8.24 16.67 -11.86
CA PHE A 121 -9.47 15.92 -11.96
C PHE A 121 -10.33 16.80 -12.85
N ASP A 122 -10.35 16.46 -14.14
CA ASP A 122 -11.26 17.07 -15.07
C ASP A 122 -12.53 16.23 -14.99
N PRO A 123 -13.55 16.68 -14.23
CA PRO A 123 -14.80 15.96 -14.12
C PRO A 123 -15.49 15.74 -15.49
N SER A 124 -15.05 16.44 -16.55
CA SER A 124 -15.56 16.21 -17.90
C SER A 124 -15.07 14.91 -18.56
N LEU A 125 -13.94 14.35 -18.14
CA LEU A 125 -13.37 13.12 -18.73
C LEU A 125 -14.09 11.83 -18.30
N ASN A 126 -14.85 11.87 -17.20
CA ASN A 126 -15.58 10.71 -16.64
C ASN A 126 -17.11 10.84 -16.78
N GLN A 127 -17.59 11.58 -17.78
CA GLN A 127 -19.02 11.62 -18.09
C GLN A 127 -19.41 10.38 -18.90
N ILE A 128 -20.00 9.39 -18.21
CA ILE A 128 -20.63 8.25 -18.85
C ILE A 128 -21.87 8.76 -19.58
N ASP A 129 -21.98 8.49 -20.88
CA ASP A 129 -23.16 8.84 -21.67
C ASP A 129 -24.42 8.24 -21.02
N PRO A 130 -25.38 9.06 -20.56
CA PRO A 130 -26.61 8.59 -19.92
C PRO A 130 -27.44 7.66 -20.80
N SER A 131 -27.22 7.67 -22.12
CA SER A 131 -27.91 6.83 -23.08
C SER A 131 -27.31 5.42 -23.24
N ILE A 132 -26.14 5.14 -22.68
CA ILE A 132 -25.51 3.80 -22.68
C ILE A 132 -26.40 2.75 -21.98
N PHE A 133 -27.20 3.16 -20.99
CA PHE A 133 -28.09 2.28 -20.23
C PHE A 133 -29.49 2.17 -20.82
N LYS A 134 -29.73 2.66 -22.05
CA LYS A 134 -31.00 2.43 -22.74
C LYS A 134 -31.07 0.98 -23.19
N THR A 135 -31.48 0.09 -22.29
CA THR A 135 -32.05 -1.20 -22.65
C THR A 135 -33.28 -0.93 -23.50
N ARG A 136 -33.23 -1.35 -24.77
CA ARG A 136 -34.38 -1.38 -25.67
C ARG A 136 -35.38 -2.40 -25.12
N ASN A 137 -36.19 -1.99 -24.15
CA ASN A 137 -37.37 -2.72 -23.76
C ASN A 137 -38.34 -2.62 -24.94
N LYS A 138 -38.32 -3.62 -25.83
CA LYS A 138 -39.46 -3.89 -26.72
C LYS A 138 -40.63 -4.22 -25.82
N SER A 139 -41.44 -3.22 -25.47
CA SER A 139 -42.73 -3.44 -24.84
C SER A 139 -43.60 -4.22 -25.82
N SER A 140 -43.81 -5.50 -25.53
CA SER A 140 -44.98 -6.21 -25.98
C SER A 140 -46.21 -5.49 -25.40
N LYS A 141 -47.17 -5.12 -26.25
CA LYS A 141 -48.51 -4.78 -25.77
C LYS A 141 -49.57 -5.55 -26.57
N GLN A 142 -50.45 -6.15 -25.78
CA GLN A 142 -51.43 -7.17 -26.07
C GLN A 142 -52.57 -6.74 -27.01
N LYS A 143 -53.02 -7.75 -27.77
CA LYS A 143 -54.41 -8.23 -27.91
C LYS A 143 -55.51 -7.26 -27.44
N LYS A 144 -56.33 -6.77 -28.38
CA LYS A 144 -57.65 -6.18 -28.11
C LYS A 144 -58.70 -7.04 -28.80
N GLY A 145 -59.57 -7.67 -28.01
CA GLY A 145 -60.79 -8.34 -28.45
C GLY A 145 -62.02 -7.48 -28.16
N ASP A 146 -63.13 -7.92 -28.76
CA ASP A 146 -64.54 -7.50 -28.70
C ASP A 146 -64.99 -6.22 -29.40
N LYS A 147 -65.63 -6.39 -30.57
CA LYS A 147 -67.10 -6.56 -30.65
C LYS A 147 -67.49 -7.29 -31.93
#